data_AF-A0A7V3WK58-F1
#
_entry.id   AF-A0A7V3WK58-F1
#
_cell.length_a   1.000
_cell.length_b   1.000
_cell.length_c   1.000
_cell.angle_alpha   90.00
_cell.angle_beta   90.00
_cell.angle_gamma   90.00
#
_symmetry.space_group_name_H-M   'P 1'
#
loop_
_entity.id
_entity.type
_entity.pdbx_description
1 polymer ?
#
loop_
_entity_poly.entity_id
_entity_poly.type
_entity_poly.pdbx_seq_one_letter_code
_entity_poly.pdbx_strand_id
1 'polypeptide(L)' 'MKNRRQLTYHGLVIKNRLMQLNMTQTELAGKINVSVGYLTDILRGRRSGGKYMDKIYSLLGLEETELKKASGG' A
#
# COMPACT_ATOMS: atom_id res chain seq x y z
N MET A 1 -2.79 24.35 6.44
CA MET A 1 -3.18 23.58 5.24
C MET A 1 -2.95 22.09 5.52
N LYS A 2 -3.99 21.25 5.58
CA LYS A 2 -3.80 19.79 5.78
C LYS A 2 -3.11 19.22 4.55
N ASN A 3 -1.88 18.75 4.69
CA ASN A 3 -1.06 18.21 3.61
C ASN A 3 -1.72 16.90 3.12
N ARG A 4 -2.62 16.99 2.12
CA ARG A 4 -3.43 15.87 1.57
C ARG A 4 -2.61 14.78 0.87
N ARG A 5 -1.28 14.76 1.07
CA ARG A 5 -0.27 13.93 0.39
C ARG A 5 0.48 12.98 1.32
N GLN A 6 0.18 12.94 2.61
CA GLN A 6 0.83 11.96 3.49
C GLN A 6 0.27 10.56 3.24
N LEU A 7 1.10 9.71 2.65
CA LEU A 7 0.91 8.26 2.65
C LEU A 7 1.23 7.74 4.04
N THR A 8 0.54 6.67 4.46
CA THR A 8 0.98 5.93 5.65
C THR A 8 2.32 5.26 5.33
N TYR A 9 3.01 4.79 6.37
CA TYR A 9 4.23 3.99 6.21
C TYR A 9 3.99 2.81 5.25
N HIS A 10 2.89 2.08 5.46
CA HIS A 10 2.42 1.02 4.56
C HIS A 10 2.23 1.50 3.12
N GLY A 11 1.61 2.67 2.92
CA GLY A 11 1.41 3.28 1.61
C GLY A 11 2.71 3.64 0.90
N LEU A 12 3.73 4.05 1.65
CA LEU A 12 5.06 4.36 1.11
C LEU A 12 5.80 3.08 0.68
N VAL A 13 5.78 2.03 1.50
CA VAL A 13 6.39 0.72 1.19
C VAL A 13 5.78 0.13 -0.07
N ILE A 14 4.44 0.13 -0.18
CA ILE A 14 3.75 -0.32 -1.40
C ILE A 14 4.20 0.48 -2.61
N LYS A 15 4.25 1.81 -2.51
CA LYS A 15 4.63 2.67 -3.63
C LYS A 15 6.07 2.41 -4.09
N ASN A 16 7.00 2.20 -3.17
CA ASN A 16 8.38 1.83 -3.49
C ASN A 16 8.44 0.46 -4.18
N ARG A 17 7.66 -0.52 -3.70
CA ARG A 17 7.63 -1.85 -4.31
C ARG A 17 7.02 -1.83 -5.71
N LEU A 18 5.97 -1.04 -5.92
CA LEU A 18 5.39 -0.80 -7.24
C LEU A 18 6.44 -0.26 -8.22
N MET A 19 7.29 0.68 -7.79
CA MET A 19 8.39 1.18 -8.62
C MET A 19 9.42 0.09 -8.96
N GLN A 20 9.81 -0.73 -7.98
CA GLN A 20 10.73 -1.86 -8.22
C GLN A 20 10.15 -2.88 -9.22
N LEU A 21 8.83 -3.08 -9.19
CA LEU A 21 8.13 -4.00 -10.08
C LEU A 21 7.70 -3.35 -11.41
N ASN A 22 8.04 -2.08 -11.66
CA ASN A 22 7.55 -1.30 -12.80
C ASN A 22 6.02 -1.41 -12.97
N MET A 23 5.29 -1.43 -11.86
CA MET A 23 3.84 -1.63 -11.81
C MET A 23 3.14 -0.34 -11.37
N THR A 24 2.02 -0.02 -12.00
CA THR A 24 1.22 1.15 -11.62
C THR A 24 0.20 0.83 -10.52
N GLN A 25 -0.30 1.87 -9.82
CA GLN A 25 -1.40 1.70 -8.87
C GLN A 25 -2.68 1.20 -9.55
N THR A 26 -2.92 1.57 -10.81
CA THR A 26 -4.05 1.08 -11.60
C THR A 26 -3.96 -0.42 -11.85
N GLU A 27 -2.77 -0.91 -12.21
CA GLU A 27 -2.55 -2.34 -12.41
C GLU A 27 -2.66 -3.14 -11.12
N LEU A 28 -2.09 -2.63 -10.02
CA LEU A 28 -2.26 -3.24 -8.70
C LEU A 28 -3.74 -3.33 -8.34
N ALA A 29 -4.49 -2.25 -8.52
CA ALA A 29 -5.92 -2.20 -8.24
C ALA A 29 -6.70 -3.23 -9.09
N GLY A 30 -6.37 -3.35 -10.38
CA GLY A 30 -6.93 -4.36 -11.28
C GLY A 30 -6.62 -5.79 -10.81
N LYS A 31 -5.38 -6.07 -10.40
CA LYS A 31 -4.96 -7.39 -9.93
C LYS A 31 -5.68 -7.85 -8.66
N ILE A 32 -6.02 -6.92 -7.75
CA ILE A 32 -6.77 -7.24 -6.52
C ILE A 32 -8.29 -6.98 -6.65
N ASN A 33 -8.75 -6.64 -7.87
CA ASN A 33 -10.14 -6.31 -8.19
C ASN A 33 -10.75 -5.25 -7.26
N VAL A 34 -10.07 -4.10 -7.13
CA VAL A 34 -10.57 -2.92 -6.43
C VAL A 34 -10.47 -1.68 -7.30
N SER A 35 -11.18 -0.62 -6.92
CA SER A 35 -11.02 0.68 -7.58
C SER A 35 -9.71 1.35 -7.15
N VAL A 36 -9.09 2.08 -8.08
CA VAL A 36 -7.87 2.85 -7.82
C VAL A 36 -8.07 3.87 -6.69
N GLY A 37 -9.27 4.47 -6.61
CA GLY A 37 -9.64 5.37 -5.51
C GLY A 37 -9.66 4.67 -4.16
N TYR A 38 -10.20 3.45 -4.09
CA TYR A 38 -10.22 2.65 -2.86
C TYR A 38 -8.81 2.23 -2.44
N LEU A 39 -7.96 1.80 -3.39
CA LEU A 39 -6.55 1.55 -3.12
C LEU A 39 -5.87 2.80 -2.56
N THR A 40 -6.09 3.96 -3.17
CA THR A 40 -5.53 5.23 -2.69
C THR A 40 -5.97 5.57 -1.27
N ASP A 41 -7.22 5.28 -0.91
CA ASP A 41 -7.74 5.48 0.44
C ASP A 41 -7.10 4.54 1.47
N ILE A 42 -6.81 3.30 1.09
CA ILE A 42 -6.04 2.35 1.91
C ILE A 42 -4.62 2.87 2.14
N LEU A 43 -3.92 3.29 1.08
CA LEU A 43 -2.54 3.80 1.17
C LEU A 43 -2.43 5.09 2.02
N ARG A 44 -3.53 5.85 2.13
CA ARG A 44 -3.63 7.05 2.96
C ARG A 44 -4.15 6.78 4.38
N GLY A 45 -4.45 5.51 4.72
CA GLY A 45 -4.99 5.14 6.03
C GLY A 45 -6.41 5.64 6.28
N ARG A 46 -7.15 6.04 5.23
CA ARG A 46 -8.56 6.48 5.34
C ARG A 46 -9.54 5.32 5.49
N ARG A 47 -9.09 4.09 5.22
CA ARG A 47 -9.85 2.85 5.39
C ARG A 47 -8.98 1.83 6.10
N SER A 48 -9.59 1.09 7.03
CA SER A 48 -9.02 -0.10 7.65
C SER A 48 -8.92 -1.19 6.59
N GLY A 49 -7.88 -1.12 5.76
CA GLY A 49 -7.71 -1.97 4.59
C GLY A 49 -7.38 -3.43 4.91
N GLY A 50 -7.56 -3.93 6.15
CA GLY A 50 -6.96 -5.18 6.64
C GLY A 50 -6.95 -6.35 5.64
N LYS A 51 -8.12 -6.76 5.13
CA LYS A 51 -8.22 -7.86 4.14
C LYS A 51 -7.56 -7.55 2.79
N TYR A 52 -7.55 -6.28 2.37
CA TYR A 52 -6.92 -5.86 1.12
C TYR A 52 -5.43 -5.60 1.27
N MET A 53 -5.02 -5.18 2.45
CA MET A 53 -3.63 -4.90 2.81
C MET A 53 -2.82 -6.19 2.75
N ASP A 54 -3.35 -7.25 3.35
CA ASP A 54 -2.78 -8.60 3.30
C ASP A 54 -2.66 -9.12 1.85
N LYS A 55 -3.73 -8.96 1.05
CA LYS A 55 -3.71 -9.30 -0.39
C LYS A 55 -2.68 -8.47 -1.18
N ILE A 56 -2.57 -7.17 -0.91
CA ILE A 56 -1.59 -6.30 -1.58
C ILE A 56 -0.18 -6.76 -1.23
N TYR A 57 0.07 -7.07 0.04
CA TYR A 57 1.38 -7.56 0.49
C TYR A 57 1.75 -8.89 -0.13
N SER A 58 0.83 -9.86 -0.09
CA SER A 58 1.01 -11.15 -0.75
C SER A 58 1.29 -11.00 -2.24
N LEU A 59 0.54 -10.15 -2.95
CA LEU A 59 0.73 -9.92 -4.38
C LEU A 59 2.05 -9.23 -4.72
N LEU A 60 2.50 -8.31 -3.86
CA LEU A 60 3.76 -7.60 -4.05
C LEU A 60 4.98 -8.38 -3.53
N GLY A 61 4.76 -9.55 -2.93
CA GLY A 61 5.81 -10.38 -2.32
C GLY A 61 6.49 -9.67 -1.15
N LEU A 62 5.72 -8.91 -0.38
CA LEU A 62 6.18 -8.19 0.81
C LEU A 62 5.76 -8.99 2.04
N GLU A 63 6.71 -9.38 2.88
CA GLU A 63 6.38 -9.98 4.18
C GLU A 63 6.06 -8.89 5.20
N GLU A 64 5.06 -9.12 6.06
CA GLU A 64 4.69 -8.21 7.15
C GLU A 64 5.88 -7.87 8.07
N THR A 65 6.87 -8.75 8.11
CA THR A 65 8.14 -8.65 8.84
C THR A 65 8.98 -7.43 8.47
N GLU A 66 8.91 -6.94 7.23
CA GLU A 66 9.62 -5.71 6.79
C GLU A 66 9.06 -4.44 7.46
N LEU A 67 7.85 -4.52 8.04
CA LEU A 67 7.15 -3.38 8.62
C LEU A 67 7.45 -3.18 10.11
N LYS A 68 7.91 -4.22 10.82
CA LYS A 68 8.25 -4.13 12.25
C LYS A 68 9.60 -3.44 12.52
N LYS A 69 10.45 -3.26 11.50
CA LYS A 69 11.79 -2.65 11.66
C LYS A 69 11.80 -1.12 11.72
N ALA A 70 10.68 -0.44 11.44
CA ALA A 70 10.61 1.03 11.44
C ALA A 70 9.87 1.63 12.66
N SER A 71 9.43 0.81 13.62
CA SER A 71 8.77 1.26 14.86
C SER A 71 9.39 0.67 16.13
N GLY A 72 10.55 0.02 16.02
CA GLY A 72 11.33 -0.47 17.15
C GLY A 72 12.81 -0.12 16.97
N GLY A 73 13.22 0.96 17.61
CA GLY A 73 14.56 1.53 17.64
C GLY A 73 14.52 2.86 18.37
#